data_AF-A0A962XUI8-F1
#
_entry.id   AF-A0A962XUI8-F1
#
_cell.length_a   1.000
_cell.length_b   1.000
_cell.length_c   1.000
_cell.angle_alpha   90.00
_cell.angle_beta   90.00
_cell.angle_gamma   90.00
#
_symmetry.space_group_name_H-M   'P 1'
#
loop_
_entity.id
_entity.type
_entity.pdbx_description
1 polymer ?
#
loop_
_entity_poly.entity_id
_entity_poly.type
_entity_poly.pdbx_seq_one_letter_code
_entity_poly.pdbx_strand_id
1 'polypeptide(L)'
;MEPLKQFKQTCLALAVATLSAQVVAEPVDATTTLPNAKPGECYAKVVIPAQYNTENVDVVVREASVRFETEPAQYEEVEEQVLVKEAAKKIVPVPAEYEVATETVELVPAKREWLAGRARKAVPASPMLLAAIKESGIKLDELPVGSCLSEFYVPAQFKKEDVRVLKTAAYDKIEVEPAAYEAVEEKVLIKEASKKVVEVPAEYETVTEQVLVKPATTAWKTGRGLVERIDNTTGEIVCLVEIPAVYKTVERKVIKTPATTKEIEIPAEYKVQKVQKLFKPAQERRIKVEPTYETVSKTVKVADEKFFWHPDWEDKPEAGRGTGATVCLRETPAKMETVEQRKVKTPASIKEVEIPAEYKTVAVRKLVKAAEQKKIEIPAVIETVAKRVKVSDERLEWRKVLCETNMTKDIMTQLQNALKAAGFNPGPIDGEIGAQTMRAVDDYQRAKGMERGGLTLSTLEALGVKL
;
A
#
# COMPACT_ATOMS: atom_id res chain seq x y z
N MET A 1 -8.18 -2.31 -36.83
CA MET A 1 -8.84 -1.00 -36.98
C MET A 1 -7.95 -0.01 -36.26
N GLU A 2 -7.36 1.04 -36.79
CA GLU A 2 -7.25 1.67 -38.11
C GLU A 2 -6.30 2.86 -37.85
N PRO A 3 -5.29 3.16 -38.69
CA PRO A 3 -4.36 4.26 -38.43
C PRO A 3 -4.88 5.56 -39.06
N LEU A 4 -5.00 6.64 -38.28
CA LEU A 4 -5.38 7.95 -38.78
C LEU A 4 -4.21 8.65 -39.49
N LYS A 5 -4.28 8.57 -40.82
CA LYS A 5 -3.67 9.46 -41.81
C LYS A 5 -4.35 10.85 -41.81
N GLN A 6 -3.67 11.76 -42.53
CA GLN A 6 -4.05 13.10 -43.04
C GLN A 6 -3.59 14.22 -42.09
N PHE A 7 -2.78 15.19 -42.51
CA PHE A 7 -2.87 16.12 -43.65
C PHE A 7 -1.44 16.53 -44.07
N LYS A 8 -1.06 16.99 -45.27
CA LYS A 8 -1.65 17.19 -46.60
C LYS A 8 -0.44 17.36 -47.53
N GLN A 9 -0.47 16.74 -48.71
CA GLN A 9 0.33 17.19 -49.85
C GLN A 9 -0.22 18.55 -50.32
N THR A 10 0.65 19.50 -50.61
CA THR A 10 0.30 20.66 -51.44
C THR A 10 1.51 21.11 -52.24
N CYS A 11 1.38 20.92 -53.55
CA CYS A 11 2.01 21.60 -54.68
C CYS A 11 3.40 22.23 -54.49
N LEU A 12 4.41 21.60 -55.10
CA LEU A 12 5.52 22.32 -55.72
C LEU A 12 4.92 23.26 -56.78
N ALA A 13 4.75 24.53 -56.44
CA ALA A 13 4.64 25.60 -57.43
C ALA A 13 6.07 26.06 -57.74
N LEU A 14 6.55 25.75 -58.94
CA LEU A 14 7.67 26.48 -59.54
C LEU A 14 7.23 27.94 -59.72
N ALA A 15 7.50 28.77 -58.71
CA ALA A 15 7.56 30.20 -58.89
C ALA A 15 8.89 30.49 -59.60
N VAL A 16 8.81 30.71 -60.92
CA VAL A 16 9.84 31.41 -61.68
C VAL A 16 9.89 32.82 -61.09
N ALA A 17 10.72 33.01 -60.06
CA ALA A 17 11.09 34.33 -59.60
C ALA A 17 11.94 34.94 -60.72
N THR A 18 11.30 35.76 -61.54
CA THR A 18 11.98 36.74 -62.37
C THR A 18 12.93 37.50 -61.46
N LEU A 19 14.24 37.23 -61.57
CA LEU A 19 15.26 38.15 -61.10
C LEU A 19 15.04 39.44 -61.87
N SER A 20 14.23 40.32 -61.30
CA SER A 20 14.42 41.74 -61.52
C SER A 20 15.79 42.00 -60.92
N ALA A 21 16.82 42.00 -61.78
CA ALA A 21 18.10 42.57 -61.44
C ALA A 21 17.80 44.01 -61.03
N GLN A 22 17.60 44.23 -59.73
CA GLN A 22 17.87 45.53 -59.16
C GLN A 22 19.34 45.72 -59.47
N VAL A 23 19.60 46.59 -60.45
CA VAL A 23 20.90 47.20 -60.62
C VAL A 23 21.15 47.89 -59.29
N VAL A 24 21.78 47.17 -58.37
CA VAL A 24 22.50 47.79 -57.27
C VAL A 24 23.56 48.57 -58.01
N ALA A 25 23.34 49.87 -58.16
CA ALA A 25 24.41 50.76 -58.57
C ALA A 25 25.58 50.43 -57.64
N GLU A 26 26.66 49.89 -58.20
CA GLU A 26 27.88 49.66 -57.45
C GLU A 26 28.16 50.96 -56.70
N PRO A 27 28.43 50.93 -55.38
CA PRO A 27 28.77 52.13 -54.66
C PRO A 27 29.97 52.73 -55.40
N VAL A 28 29.78 53.90 -56.00
CA VAL A 28 30.84 54.63 -56.69
C VAL A 28 32.01 54.66 -55.72
N ASP A 29 33.12 54.03 -56.08
CA ASP A 29 34.27 53.91 -55.19
C ASP A 29 34.86 55.31 -54.96
N ALA A 30 34.31 55.97 -53.93
CA ALA A 30 34.63 57.33 -53.52
C ALA A 30 36.05 57.43 -52.93
N THR A 31 36.81 56.33 -52.91
CA THR A 31 38.22 56.32 -52.52
C THR A 31 39.15 56.64 -53.70
N THR A 32 38.73 56.37 -54.95
CA THR A 32 39.62 56.38 -56.13
C THR A 32 39.19 57.39 -57.20
N THR A 33 37.91 57.76 -57.25
CA THR A 33 37.38 58.71 -58.24
C THR A 33 37.04 60.05 -57.60
N LEU A 34 37.64 61.13 -58.11
CA LEU A 34 37.33 62.50 -57.68
C LEU A 34 35.89 62.84 -58.12
N PRO A 35 35.01 63.30 -57.21
CA PRO A 35 33.65 63.70 -57.57
C PRO A 35 33.66 64.83 -58.62
N ASN A 36 32.64 64.89 -59.48
CA ASN A 36 32.51 65.96 -60.47
C ASN A 36 32.30 67.32 -59.76
N ALA A 37 33.39 68.10 -59.65
CA ALA A 37 33.43 69.35 -58.91
C ALA A 37 33.00 70.53 -59.78
N LYS A 38 32.21 71.44 -59.21
CA LYS A 38 31.93 72.74 -59.85
C LYS A 38 33.08 73.72 -59.58
N PRO A 39 33.30 74.74 -60.44
CA PRO A 39 34.25 75.80 -60.15
C PRO A 39 34.01 76.41 -58.77
N GLY A 40 35.05 76.48 -57.93
CA GLY A 40 34.96 76.95 -56.54
C GLY A 40 34.68 75.87 -55.50
N GLU A 41 34.61 74.58 -55.87
CA GLU A 41 34.53 73.46 -54.92
C GLU A 41 35.88 72.74 -54.78
N CYS A 42 36.30 72.50 -53.54
CA CYS A 42 37.53 71.81 -53.20
C CYS A 42 37.19 70.51 -52.48
N TYR A 43 37.94 69.45 -52.77
CA TYR A 43 37.74 68.14 -52.16
C TYR A 43 39.05 67.65 -51.57
N ALA A 44 38.98 67.02 -50.40
CA ALA A 44 40.10 66.30 -49.81
C ALA A 44 39.68 64.87 -49.47
N LYS A 45 40.65 63.97 -49.49
CA LYS A 45 40.46 62.59 -49.07
C LYS A 45 40.53 62.54 -47.55
N VAL A 46 39.37 62.38 -46.91
CA VAL A 46 39.22 62.41 -45.46
C VAL A 46 38.87 61.03 -44.91
N VAL A 47 39.26 60.78 -43.68
CA VAL A 47 38.99 59.55 -42.93
C VAL A 47 37.57 59.63 -42.38
N ILE A 48 36.67 58.80 -42.91
CA ILE A 48 35.33 58.59 -42.38
C ILE A 48 35.42 57.56 -41.25
N PRO A 49 35.07 57.93 -40.01
CA PRO A 49 35.16 57.01 -38.88
C PRO A 49 34.18 55.84 -39.03
N ALA A 50 34.55 54.69 -38.48
CA ALA A 50 33.68 53.53 -38.41
C ALA A 50 32.37 53.86 -37.66
N GLN A 51 31.24 53.41 -38.21
CA GLN A 51 29.94 53.55 -37.57
C GLN A 51 29.61 52.33 -36.73
N TYR A 52 28.93 52.56 -35.60
CA TYR A 52 28.56 51.49 -34.67
C TYR A 52 27.12 51.64 -34.22
N ASN A 53 26.43 50.51 -34.06
CA ASN A 53 25.15 50.43 -33.40
C ASN A 53 25.29 49.72 -32.04
N THR A 54 24.37 49.99 -31.12
CA THR A 54 24.27 49.25 -29.86
C THR A 54 23.06 48.34 -29.93
N GLU A 55 23.30 47.04 -29.83
CA GLU A 55 22.26 46.01 -29.77
C GLU A 55 22.22 45.44 -28.35
N ASN A 56 21.02 45.32 -27.78
CA ASN A 56 20.83 44.66 -26.50
C ASN A 56 20.70 43.15 -26.74
N VAL A 57 21.57 42.37 -26.10
CA VAL A 57 21.55 40.90 -26.18
C VAL A 57 21.22 40.36 -24.79
N ASP A 58 20.12 39.62 -24.69
CA ASP A 58 19.76 38.92 -23.45
C ASP A 58 20.62 37.66 -23.32
N VAL A 59 21.41 37.61 -22.26
CA VAL A 59 22.24 36.45 -21.90
C VAL A 59 21.58 35.74 -20.73
N VAL A 60 21.24 34.46 -20.90
CA VAL A 60 20.71 33.63 -19.81
C VAL A 60 21.86 33.38 -18.82
N VAL A 61 21.83 34.00 -17.64
CA VAL A 61 22.88 33.83 -16.61
C VAL A 61 22.60 32.61 -15.74
N ARG A 62 21.33 32.25 -15.60
CA ARG A 62 20.90 31.03 -14.91
C ARG A 62 19.73 30.40 -15.67
N GLU A 63 19.89 29.15 -16.05
CA GLU A 63 18.85 28.42 -16.78
C GLU A 63 17.60 28.20 -15.91
N ALA A 64 16.45 28.02 -16.57
CA ALA A 64 15.22 27.64 -15.89
C ALA A 64 15.41 26.25 -15.28
N SER A 65 15.06 26.10 -14.02
CA SER A 65 15.18 24.84 -13.30
C SER A 65 13.88 24.46 -12.64
N VAL A 66 13.83 23.27 -12.07
CA VAL A 66 12.65 22.73 -11.41
C VAL A 66 13.05 22.37 -9.99
N ARG A 67 12.16 22.63 -9.03
CA ARG A 67 12.24 22.06 -7.68
C ARG A 67 11.01 21.21 -7.41
N PHE A 68 11.16 20.16 -6.61
CA PHE A 68 10.08 19.26 -6.24
C PHE A 68 9.76 19.43 -4.76
N GLU A 69 8.56 19.86 -4.43
CA GLU A 69 8.07 19.78 -3.05
C GLU A 69 7.41 18.42 -2.84
N THR A 70 7.80 17.69 -1.79
CA THR A 70 7.26 16.36 -1.49
C THR A 70 6.20 16.45 -0.39
N GLU A 71 5.02 15.93 -0.69
CA GLU A 71 3.95 15.72 0.28
C GLU A 71 4.05 14.28 0.81
N PRO A 72 4.19 14.08 2.14
CA PRO A 72 4.30 12.74 2.70
C PRO A 72 2.97 11.98 2.56
N ALA A 73 3.08 10.64 2.51
CA ALA A 73 1.94 9.74 2.56
C ALA A 73 1.12 9.96 3.85
N GLN A 74 -0.21 9.99 3.70
CA GLN A 74 -1.14 10.14 4.82
C GLN A 74 -1.75 8.78 5.19
N TYR A 75 -1.81 8.53 6.49
CA TYR A 75 -2.36 7.32 7.07
C TYR A 75 -3.55 7.67 7.95
N GLU A 76 -4.54 6.80 7.95
CA GLU A 76 -5.67 6.84 8.87
C GLU A 76 -5.64 5.60 9.77
N GLU A 77 -6.00 5.78 11.04
CA GLU A 77 -6.12 4.65 11.98
C GLU A 77 -7.51 4.04 11.84
N VAL A 78 -7.54 2.81 11.31
CA VAL A 78 -8.74 2.00 11.14
C VAL A 78 -8.69 0.86 12.14
N GLU A 79 -9.79 0.64 12.85
CA GLU A 79 -9.92 -0.49 13.76
C GLU A 79 -10.27 -1.78 12.99
N GLU A 80 -9.41 -2.79 13.07
CA GLU A 80 -9.63 -4.10 12.46
C GLU A 80 -9.77 -5.18 13.53
N GLN A 81 -10.78 -6.05 13.40
CA GLN A 81 -11.00 -7.16 14.32
C GLN A 81 -10.15 -8.37 13.91
N VAL A 82 -9.15 -8.69 14.71
CA VAL A 82 -8.30 -9.86 14.52
C VAL A 82 -8.80 -10.99 15.41
N LEU A 83 -8.97 -12.17 14.82
CA LEU A 83 -9.33 -13.39 15.54
C LEU A 83 -8.21 -13.80 16.51
N VAL A 84 -8.52 -13.91 17.80
CA VAL A 84 -7.57 -14.38 18.82
C VAL A 84 -7.81 -15.83 19.18
N LYS A 85 -9.08 -16.26 19.16
CA LYS A 85 -9.48 -17.62 19.48
C LYS A 85 -10.69 -18.03 18.66
N GLU A 86 -10.57 -19.16 17.98
CA GLU A 86 -11.66 -19.70 17.18
C GLU A 86 -12.84 -20.13 18.05
N ALA A 87 -14.05 -20.02 17.47
CA ALA A 87 -15.25 -20.54 18.10
C ALA A 87 -15.12 -22.06 18.27
N ALA A 88 -15.67 -22.58 19.37
CA ALA A 88 -15.69 -24.01 19.61
C ALA A 88 -17.00 -24.44 20.24
N LYS A 89 -17.26 -25.74 20.18
CA LYS A 89 -18.44 -26.34 20.80
C LYS A 89 -18.05 -26.99 22.11
N LYS A 90 -18.78 -26.65 23.18
CA LYS A 90 -18.70 -27.33 24.46
C LYS A 90 -19.83 -28.35 24.55
N ILE A 91 -19.46 -29.61 24.67
CA ILE A 91 -20.42 -30.71 24.90
C ILE A 91 -20.65 -30.80 26.42
N VAL A 92 -21.90 -30.69 26.85
CA VAL A 92 -22.30 -30.88 28.25
C VAL A 92 -23.11 -32.18 28.36
N PRO A 93 -22.66 -33.17 29.15
CA PRO A 93 -23.39 -34.42 29.31
C PRO A 93 -24.64 -34.21 30.18
N VAL A 94 -25.78 -34.68 29.69
CA VAL A 94 -27.05 -34.74 30.43
C VAL A 94 -27.24 -36.19 30.89
N PRO A 95 -27.24 -36.47 32.21
CA PRO A 95 -27.33 -37.83 32.73
C PRO A 95 -28.68 -38.49 32.39
N ALA A 96 -28.70 -39.82 32.36
CA ALA A 96 -29.91 -40.58 32.13
C ALA A 96 -30.89 -40.46 33.31
N GLU A 97 -32.19 -40.38 33.02
CA GLU A 97 -33.25 -40.41 34.03
C GLU A 97 -33.73 -41.84 34.23
N TYR A 98 -33.94 -42.23 35.49
CA TYR A 98 -34.34 -43.57 35.89
C TYR A 98 -35.78 -43.58 36.43
N GLU A 99 -36.50 -44.66 36.14
CA GLU A 99 -37.77 -44.97 36.78
C GLU A 99 -37.70 -46.32 37.50
N VAL A 100 -38.48 -46.45 38.57
CA VAL A 100 -38.59 -47.70 39.34
C VAL A 100 -39.79 -48.47 38.81
N ALA A 101 -39.55 -49.60 38.17
CA ALA A 101 -40.55 -50.54 37.69
C ALA A 101 -40.58 -51.76 38.62
N THR A 102 -41.73 -52.06 39.20
CA THR A 102 -41.88 -53.22 40.09
C THR A 102 -42.23 -54.47 39.30
N GLU A 103 -41.41 -55.52 39.38
CA GLU A 103 -41.72 -56.85 38.85
C GLU A 103 -42.12 -57.76 40.01
N THR A 104 -43.33 -58.32 39.95
CA THR A 104 -43.83 -59.23 40.99
C THR A 104 -43.50 -60.65 40.58
N VAL A 105 -42.62 -61.30 41.35
CA VAL A 105 -42.24 -62.69 41.10
C VAL A 105 -42.99 -63.58 42.08
N GLU A 106 -43.71 -64.56 41.54
CA GLU A 106 -44.41 -65.58 42.32
C GLU A 106 -43.38 -66.57 42.88
N LEU A 107 -43.10 -66.46 44.18
CA LEU A 107 -42.17 -67.36 44.86
C LEU A 107 -42.83 -68.71 45.18
N VAL A 108 -44.12 -68.71 45.51
CA VAL A 108 -44.90 -69.91 45.88
C VAL A 108 -46.35 -69.80 45.39
N PRO A 109 -46.86 -70.79 44.64
CA PRO A 109 -48.23 -70.76 44.12
C PRO A 109 -49.30 -71.01 45.17
N ALA A 110 -50.48 -70.40 44.99
CA ALA A 110 -51.67 -70.69 45.81
C ALA A 110 -52.13 -72.12 45.54
N LYS A 111 -52.33 -72.90 46.60
CA LYS A 111 -52.76 -74.28 46.49
C LYS A 111 -53.82 -74.63 47.54
N ARG A 112 -54.84 -75.35 47.08
CA ARG A 112 -55.87 -75.99 47.90
C ARG A 112 -55.42 -77.42 48.12
N GLU A 113 -55.24 -77.81 49.37
CA GLU A 113 -54.67 -79.12 49.68
C GLU A 113 -55.28 -79.73 50.92
N TRP A 114 -55.69 -80.98 50.79
CA TRP A 114 -55.94 -81.87 51.91
C TRP A 114 -54.67 -81.95 52.74
N LEU A 115 -54.71 -81.89 54.07
CA LEU A 115 -53.51 -81.89 54.92
C LEU A 115 -53.54 -83.04 55.91
N ALA A 116 -52.52 -83.90 55.87
CA ALA A 116 -52.27 -85.01 56.77
C ALA A 116 -51.88 -84.54 58.19
N GLY A 117 -52.89 -84.23 58.99
CA GLY A 117 -52.87 -83.94 60.43
C GLY A 117 -53.95 -82.93 60.87
N ARG A 118 -54.40 -82.98 62.13
CA ARG A 118 -55.28 -81.94 62.72
C ARG A 118 -54.53 -80.65 63.08
N ALA A 119 -53.20 -80.70 63.22
CA ALA A 119 -52.36 -79.59 63.65
C ALA A 119 -52.27 -78.45 62.60
N ARG A 120 -52.00 -77.21 63.03
CA ARG A 120 -51.92 -76.00 62.17
C ARG A 120 -50.84 -76.07 61.07
N LYS A 121 -49.86 -76.97 61.19
CA LYS A 121 -48.74 -77.19 60.25
C LYS A 121 -48.75 -78.60 59.63
N ALA A 122 -49.93 -79.12 59.31
CA ALA A 122 -50.10 -80.42 58.66
C ALA A 122 -49.63 -80.39 57.19
N VAL A 123 -49.12 -81.52 56.69
CA VAL A 123 -48.50 -81.65 55.33
C VAL A 123 -49.54 -82.06 54.28
N PRO A 124 -49.38 -81.73 52.99
CA PRO A 124 -50.38 -82.04 51.95
C PRO A 124 -50.64 -83.53 51.77
N ALA A 125 -51.90 -83.91 51.55
CA ALA A 125 -52.33 -85.27 51.32
C ALA A 125 -52.06 -85.61 49.85
N SER A 126 -51.25 -86.63 49.58
CA SER A 126 -50.87 -87.00 48.22
C SER A 126 -52.08 -87.40 47.32
N PRO A 127 -51.96 -87.31 45.99
CA PRO A 127 -53.01 -87.82 45.10
C PRO A 127 -53.23 -89.34 45.24
N MET A 128 -52.18 -90.09 45.57
CA MET A 128 -52.29 -91.51 45.93
C MET A 128 -52.93 -91.72 47.31
N LEU A 129 -52.74 -90.79 48.27
CA LEU A 129 -53.47 -90.78 49.55
C LEU A 129 -54.96 -90.70 49.26
N LEU A 130 -55.33 -89.68 48.49
CA LEU A 130 -56.72 -89.37 48.18
C LEU A 130 -57.33 -90.43 47.24
N ALA A 131 -56.54 -91.00 46.33
CA ALA A 131 -56.96 -92.13 45.50
C ALA A 131 -57.05 -93.44 46.29
N ALA A 132 -56.14 -93.71 47.23
CA ALA A 132 -56.18 -94.89 48.10
C ALA A 132 -57.32 -94.78 49.13
N ILE A 133 -57.66 -93.57 49.59
CA ILE A 133 -58.88 -93.29 50.36
C ILE A 133 -60.13 -93.54 49.48
N LYS A 134 -60.10 -93.12 48.20
CA LYS A 134 -61.20 -93.37 47.25
C LYS A 134 -61.33 -94.86 46.89
N GLU A 135 -60.22 -95.57 46.70
CA GLU A 135 -60.14 -97.01 46.39
C GLU A 135 -60.45 -97.89 47.61
N SER A 136 -60.22 -97.39 48.83
CA SER A 136 -60.73 -98.01 50.06
C SER A 136 -62.22 -97.74 50.31
N GLY A 137 -62.90 -97.04 49.38
CA GLY A 137 -64.36 -96.87 49.33
C GLY A 137 -64.91 -95.53 49.81
N ILE A 138 -64.07 -94.55 50.13
CA ILE A 138 -64.48 -93.28 50.76
C ILE A 138 -64.56 -92.14 49.72
N LYS A 139 -65.72 -91.50 49.57
CA LYS A 139 -65.95 -90.40 48.61
C LYS A 139 -65.54 -89.04 49.17
N LEU A 140 -64.38 -88.54 48.73
CA LEU A 140 -63.76 -87.30 49.26
C LEU A 140 -64.45 -85.99 48.85
N ASP A 141 -65.15 -85.95 47.71
CA ASP A 141 -65.66 -84.70 47.12
C ASP A 141 -66.97 -84.20 47.75
N GLU A 142 -67.63 -85.02 48.57
CA GLU A 142 -68.90 -84.73 49.26
C GLU A 142 -68.70 -84.34 50.73
N LEU A 143 -67.46 -84.31 51.23
CA LEU A 143 -67.15 -84.04 52.62
C LEU A 143 -66.98 -82.54 52.90
N PRO A 144 -67.62 -82.00 53.97
CA PRO A 144 -67.47 -80.60 54.36
C PRO A 144 -66.06 -80.31 54.89
N VAL A 145 -65.60 -79.06 54.76
CA VAL A 145 -64.30 -78.60 55.25
C VAL A 145 -64.18 -78.87 56.76
N GLY A 146 -63.36 -79.85 57.17
CA GLY A 146 -63.13 -80.20 58.58
C GLY A 146 -63.03 -81.70 58.93
N SER A 147 -63.36 -82.62 58.02
CA SER A 147 -63.33 -84.09 58.24
C SER A 147 -61.90 -84.70 58.25
N CYS A 148 -61.66 -85.85 58.94
CA CYS A 148 -60.31 -86.41 59.22
C CYS A 148 -60.19 -87.98 59.18
N LEU A 149 -59.09 -88.57 58.64
CA LEU A 149 -58.79 -90.03 58.41
C LEU A 149 -57.31 -90.37 58.73
N SER A 150 -56.78 -91.60 59.01
CA SER A 150 -55.32 -91.84 59.36
C SER A 150 -54.41 -92.79 58.50
N GLU A 151 -53.07 -92.54 58.46
CA GLU A 151 -52.10 -93.14 57.47
C GLU A 151 -50.67 -93.56 57.95
N PHE A 152 -49.89 -94.25 57.10
CA PHE A 152 -48.48 -94.74 57.25
C PHE A 152 -47.56 -94.40 56.00
N TYR A 153 -46.22 -94.06 56.11
CA TYR A 153 -45.37 -93.49 54.98
C TYR A 153 -43.79 -93.46 55.01
N VAL A 154 -43.15 -93.13 53.84
CA VAL A 154 -41.69 -92.83 53.58
C VAL A 154 -41.40 -91.49 52.80
N PRO A 155 -40.39 -90.64 53.15
CA PRO A 155 -40.31 -89.21 52.74
C PRO A 155 -39.61 -88.79 51.43
N ALA A 156 -40.02 -87.60 50.92
CA ALA A 156 -39.61 -86.96 49.66
C ALA A 156 -38.30 -86.15 49.70
N GLN A 157 -37.76 -85.82 48.50
CA GLN A 157 -36.50 -85.10 48.31
C GLN A 157 -36.68 -83.77 47.52
N PHE A 158 -35.95 -82.73 47.95
CA PHE A 158 -35.99 -81.37 47.36
C PHE A 158 -34.59 -80.89 46.94
N LYS A 159 -34.52 -80.02 45.92
CA LYS A 159 -33.29 -79.35 45.50
C LYS A 159 -33.53 -77.84 45.30
N LYS A 160 -32.52 -77.02 45.60
CA LYS A 160 -32.53 -75.59 45.33
C LYS A 160 -31.98 -75.30 43.93
N GLU A 161 -32.64 -74.41 43.21
CA GLU A 161 -32.28 -73.92 41.88
C GLU A 161 -32.14 -72.38 41.94
N ASP A 162 -31.09 -71.84 41.36
CA ASP A 162 -30.78 -70.41 41.42
C ASP A 162 -31.28 -69.70 40.16
N VAL A 163 -32.09 -68.65 40.31
CA VAL A 163 -32.64 -67.84 39.22
C VAL A 163 -32.01 -66.44 39.24
N ARG A 164 -31.50 -65.96 38.10
CA ARG A 164 -30.93 -64.61 37.97
C ARG A 164 -32.00 -63.62 37.54
N VAL A 165 -32.22 -62.57 38.35
CA VAL A 165 -33.15 -61.48 38.09
C VAL A 165 -32.36 -60.20 37.78
N LEU A 166 -32.81 -59.40 36.81
CA LEU A 166 -32.17 -58.16 36.41
C LEU A 166 -32.33 -57.08 37.51
N LYS A 167 -31.21 -56.59 38.08
CA LYS A 167 -31.21 -55.57 39.13
C LYS A 167 -31.07 -54.15 38.56
N THR A 168 -30.09 -53.95 37.67
CA THR A 168 -29.89 -52.68 36.96
C THR A 168 -29.64 -52.94 35.48
N ALA A 169 -30.42 -52.30 34.62
CA ALA A 169 -30.26 -52.39 33.18
C ALA A 169 -28.94 -51.74 32.71
N ALA A 170 -28.45 -52.18 31.56
CA ALA A 170 -27.30 -51.58 30.90
C ALA A 170 -27.57 -50.11 30.60
N TYR A 171 -26.56 -49.26 30.77
CA TYR A 171 -26.67 -47.84 30.42
C TYR A 171 -25.33 -47.33 29.86
N ASP A 172 -25.40 -46.27 29.06
CA ASP A 172 -24.22 -45.63 28.51
C ASP A 172 -23.78 -44.48 29.42
N LYS A 173 -22.50 -44.49 29.81
CA LYS A 173 -21.85 -43.36 30.45
C LYS A 173 -21.16 -42.51 29.38
N ILE A 174 -21.48 -41.22 29.31
CA ILE A 174 -20.87 -40.29 28.36
C ILE A 174 -19.70 -39.58 29.06
N GLU A 175 -18.49 -39.75 28.54
CA GLU A 175 -17.32 -38.94 28.90
C GLU A 175 -17.01 -37.97 27.76
N VAL A 176 -16.69 -36.72 28.10
CA VAL A 176 -16.43 -35.66 27.11
C VAL A 176 -14.96 -35.28 27.17
N GLU A 177 -14.29 -35.38 26.02
CA GLU A 177 -12.96 -34.81 25.82
C GLU A 177 -13.12 -33.38 25.31
N PRO A 178 -12.54 -32.37 25.98
CA PRO A 178 -12.70 -30.97 25.58
C PRO A 178 -11.97 -30.68 24.27
N ALA A 179 -12.42 -29.63 23.58
CA ALA A 179 -11.75 -29.11 22.41
C ALA A 179 -10.31 -28.67 22.75
N ALA A 180 -9.34 -29.06 21.92
CA ALA A 180 -7.95 -28.67 22.05
C ALA A 180 -7.60 -27.59 21.03
N TYR A 181 -6.89 -26.55 21.48
CA TYR A 181 -6.41 -25.46 20.65
C TYR A 181 -4.90 -25.52 20.51
N GLU A 182 -4.40 -25.10 19.36
CA GLU A 182 -2.97 -24.87 19.14
C GLU A 182 -2.70 -23.39 18.90
N ALA A 183 -1.54 -22.91 19.35
CA ALA A 183 -1.14 -21.52 19.16
C ALA A 183 -0.42 -21.39 17.81
N VAL A 184 -1.08 -20.76 16.85
CA VAL A 184 -0.53 -20.45 15.54
C VAL A 184 -0.13 -18.98 15.48
N GLU A 185 1.04 -18.69 14.95
CA GLU A 185 1.50 -17.33 14.73
C GLU A 185 1.00 -16.80 13.38
N GLU A 186 0.16 -15.77 13.42
CA GLU A 186 -0.41 -15.13 12.24
C GLU A 186 0.09 -13.68 12.15
N LYS A 187 0.55 -13.26 10.96
CA LYS A 187 1.08 -11.91 10.75
C LYS A 187 -0.07 -10.97 10.41
N VAL A 188 -0.36 -10.05 11.32
CA VAL A 188 -1.34 -8.97 11.11
C VAL A 188 -0.61 -7.75 10.56
N LEU A 189 -1.10 -7.21 9.45
CA LEU A 189 -0.60 -5.98 8.86
C LEU A 189 -1.02 -4.80 9.73
N ILE A 190 -0.06 -4.10 10.35
CA ILE A 190 -0.35 -2.91 11.17
C ILE A 190 -0.23 -1.64 10.36
N LYS A 191 0.68 -1.62 9.39
CA LYS A 191 0.93 -0.45 8.58
C LYS A 191 1.32 -0.88 7.18
N GLU A 192 0.57 -0.39 6.21
CA GLU A 192 0.82 -0.67 4.80
C GLU A 192 2.18 -0.13 4.36
N ALA A 193 2.79 -0.84 3.41
CA ALA A 193 4.01 -0.36 2.77
C ALA A 193 3.71 0.98 2.08
N SER A 194 4.67 1.89 2.11
CA SER A 194 4.54 3.17 1.44
C SER A 194 5.83 3.57 0.77
N LYS A 195 5.76 4.62 -0.02
CA LYS A 195 6.92 5.20 -0.68
C LYS A 195 7.20 6.56 -0.06
N LYS A 196 8.45 6.80 0.29
CA LYS A 196 8.94 8.13 0.67
C LYS A 196 9.67 8.72 -0.52
N VAL A 197 9.16 9.84 -1.02
CA VAL A 197 9.80 10.61 -2.08
C VAL A 197 10.77 11.60 -1.42
N VAL A 198 12.04 11.54 -1.79
CA VAL A 198 13.08 12.47 -1.33
C VAL A 198 13.56 13.28 -2.52
N GLU A 199 13.59 14.60 -2.38
CA GLU A 199 14.11 15.49 -3.41
C GLU A 199 15.63 15.39 -3.52
N VAL A 200 16.13 15.32 -4.76
CA VAL A 200 17.54 15.48 -5.10
C VAL A 200 17.65 16.81 -5.85
N PRO A 201 18.25 17.86 -5.25
CA PRO A 201 18.30 19.17 -5.85
C PRO A 201 19.15 19.18 -7.13
N ALA A 202 18.88 20.12 -8.02
CA ALA A 202 19.69 20.33 -9.22
C ALA A 202 21.09 20.82 -8.86
N GLU A 203 22.13 20.24 -9.44
CA GLU A 203 23.50 20.75 -9.35
C GLU A 203 23.80 21.69 -10.53
N TYR A 204 24.47 22.79 -10.23
CA TYR A 204 24.85 23.79 -11.22
C TYR A 204 26.37 23.80 -11.43
N GLU A 205 26.77 24.01 -12.68
CA GLU A 205 28.17 24.23 -13.04
C GLU A 205 28.32 25.64 -13.63
N THR A 206 29.39 26.34 -13.26
CA THR A 206 29.67 27.67 -13.77
C THR A 206 30.48 27.54 -15.06
N VAL A 207 29.90 27.97 -16.17
CA VAL A 207 30.56 28.06 -17.48
C VAL A 207 30.80 29.54 -17.78
N THR A 208 32.01 29.89 -18.15
CA THR A 208 32.37 31.25 -18.54
C THR A 208 32.20 31.45 -20.04
N GLU A 209 31.48 32.50 -20.44
CA GLU A 209 31.33 32.90 -21.84
C GLU A 209 31.87 34.33 -22.03
N GLN A 210 32.71 34.53 -23.05
CA GLN A 210 33.23 35.86 -23.38
C GLN A 210 32.30 36.55 -24.38
N VAL A 211 31.59 37.58 -23.92
CA VAL A 211 30.73 38.39 -24.78
C VAL A 211 31.53 39.57 -25.33
N LEU A 212 31.62 39.66 -26.66
CA LEU A 212 32.27 40.76 -27.35
C LEU A 212 31.49 42.07 -27.12
N VAL A 213 31.99 42.94 -26.24
CA VAL A 213 31.33 44.23 -25.95
C VAL A 213 31.79 45.34 -26.90
N LYS A 214 33.04 45.28 -27.37
CA LYS A 214 33.57 46.18 -28.40
C LYS A 214 34.44 45.38 -29.40
N PRO A 215 34.14 45.40 -30.71
CA PRO A 215 34.95 44.71 -31.72
C PRO A 215 36.35 45.29 -31.80
N ALA A 216 37.30 44.52 -32.34
CA ALA A 216 38.60 45.05 -32.68
C ALA A 216 38.45 46.12 -33.77
N THR A 217 39.21 47.19 -33.63
CA THR A 217 39.12 48.35 -34.53
C THR A 217 40.51 48.77 -34.92
N THR A 218 40.69 49.13 -36.17
CA THR A 218 41.93 49.76 -36.61
C THR A 218 41.82 51.27 -36.45
N ALA A 219 42.89 51.91 -36.00
CA ALA A 219 42.96 53.36 -35.87
C ALA A 219 44.31 53.85 -36.36
N TRP A 220 44.31 54.91 -37.15
CA TRP A 220 45.53 55.59 -37.58
C TRP A 220 46.15 56.35 -36.39
N LYS A 221 47.36 55.94 -36.00
CA LYS A 221 48.23 56.68 -35.07
C LYS A 221 49.40 57.26 -35.83
N THR A 222 49.87 58.43 -35.43
CA THR A 222 51.07 59.04 -35.99
C THR A 222 52.30 58.21 -35.62
N GLY A 223 53.00 57.70 -36.63
CA GLY A 223 54.21 56.92 -36.52
C GLY A 223 55.44 57.83 -36.38
N ARG A 224 56.44 57.38 -35.60
CA ARG A 224 57.77 57.99 -35.56
C ARG A 224 58.70 57.19 -36.49
N GLY A 225 58.66 57.52 -37.78
CA GLY A 225 59.61 57.00 -38.77
C GLY A 225 60.84 57.92 -38.91
N LEU A 226 61.95 57.38 -39.41
CA LEU A 226 63.24 58.08 -39.59
C LEU A 226 63.29 59.06 -40.79
N VAL A 227 62.24 59.12 -41.62
CA VAL A 227 62.11 60.08 -42.72
C VAL A 227 61.00 61.06 -42.37
N GLU A 228 61.40 62.28 -42.05
CA GLU A 228 60.52 63.37 -41.68
C GLU A 228 60.26 64.23 -42.93
N ARG A 229 58.99 64.33 -43.36
CA ARG A 229 58.42 65.33 -44.29
C ARG A 229 58.32 64.96 -45.80
N ILE A 230 57.07 64.86 -46.26
CA ILE A 230 56.64 65.20 -47.63
C ILE A 230 55.56 66.28 -47.46
N ASP A 231 55.86 67.50 -47.89
CA ASP A 231 54.95 68.65 -47.89
C ASP A 231 53.82 68.47 -48.94
N ASN A 232 52.61 69.03 -48.83
CA ASN A 232 52.08 70.04 -47.92
C ASN A 232 50.71 69.61 -47.37
N THR A 233 50.46 69.99 -46.12
CA THR A 233 49.18 70.12 -45.38
C THR A 233 48.95 69.17 -44.20
N THR A 234 49.65 68.04 -44.05
CA THR A 234 49.89 67.45 -42.69
C THR A 234 51.10 66.52 -42.58
N GLY A 235 51.58 65.85 -43.64
CA GLY A 235 52.91 65.20 -43.68
C GLY A 235 53.23 64.15 -42.59
N GLU A 236 52.27 63.71 -41.78
CA GLU A 236 52.48 62.75 -40.70
C GLU A 236 52.36 61.32 -41.25
N ILE A 237 53.42 60.52 -41.09
CA ILE A 237 53.36 59.08 -41.30
C ILE A 237 52.32 58.54 -40.33
N VAL A 238 51.24 57.96 -40.84
CA VAL A 238 50.24 57.31 -40.00
C VAL A 238 50.39 55.79 -40.12
N CYS A 239 50.52 55.12 -38.99
CA CYS A 239 50.50 53.67 -38.88
C CYS A 239 49.08 53.23 -38.50
N LEU A 240 48.51 52.33 -39.28
CA LEU A 240 47.29 51.64 -38.91
C LEU A 240 47.62 50.68 -37.76
N VAL A 241 47.21 51.03 -36.54
CA VAL A 241 47.34 50.13 -35.40
C VAL A 241 46.01 49.47 -35.09
N GLU A 242 46.06 48.19 -34.79
CA GLU A 242 44.89 47.44 -34.35
C GLU A 242 44.68 47.64 -32.85
N ILE A 243 43.52 48.16 -32.48
CA ILE A 243 43.03 48.22 -31.10
C ILE A 243 42.28 46.91 -30.85
N PRO A 244 42.70 46.09 -29.88
CA PRO A 244 42.13 44.78 -29.66
C PRO A 244 40.67 44.87 -29.22
N ALA A 245 39.90 43.85 -29.59
CA ALA A 245 38.55 43.65 -29.11
C ALA A 245 38.51 43.58 -27.57
N VAL A 246 37.50 44.22 -26.97
CA VAL A 246 37.23 44.13 -25.54
C VAL A 246 36.11 43.13 -25.31
N TYR A 247 36.38 42.11 -24.51
CA TYR A 247 35.41 41.09 -24.10
C TYR A 247 34.99 41.34 -22.64
N LYS A 248 33.71 41.12 -22.34
CA LYS A 248 33.20 40.99 -20.97
C LYS A 248 33.02 39.51 -20.70
N THR A 249 33.69 38.98 -19.67
CA THR A 249 33.42 37.61 -19.21
C THR A 249 32.11 37.62 -18.44
N VAL A 250 31.17 36.78 -18.87
CA VAL A 250 29.91 36.53 -18.17
C VAL A 250 29.96 35.12 -17.63
N GLU A 251 29.67 34.96 -16.34
CA GLU A 251 29.57 33.66 -15.69
C GLU A 251 28.13 33.15 -15.81
N ARG A 252 27.93 32.01 -16.47
CA ARG A 252 26.63 31.37 -16.61
C ARG A 252 26.57 30.09 -15.78
N LYS A 253 25.56 29.97 -14.90
CA LYS A 253 25.28 28.73 -14.18
C LYS A 253 24.35 27.85 -15.01
N VAL A 254 24.91 26.82 -15.63
CA VAL A 254 24.17 25.81 -16.40
C VAL A 254 23.82 24.62 -15.52
N ILE A 255 22.72 23.94 -15.81
CA ILE A 255 22.31 22.75 -15.07
C ILE A 255 23.23 21.59 -15.46
N LYS A 256 23.99 21.07 -14.49
CA LYS A 256 24.83 19.89 -14.69
C LYS A 256 24.00 18.62 -14.54
N THR A 257 23.23 18.54 -13.47
CA THR A 257 22.28 17.46 -13.21
C THR A 257 20.93 18.07 -12.87
N PRO A 258 19.85 17.70 -13.59
CA PRO A 258 18.53 18.24 -13.28
C PRO A 258 18.06 17.75 -11.92
N ALA A 259 17.20 18.54 -11.26
CA ALA A 259 16.54 18.08 -10.06
C ALA A 259 15.77 16.79 -10.38
N THR A 260 15.90 15.80 -9.52
CA THR A 260 15.20 14.52 -9.64
C THR A 260 14.66 14.13 -8.29
N THR A 261 13.75 13.17 -8.26
CA THR A 261 13.24 12.61 -7.01
C THR A 261 13.64 11.16 -6.90
N LYS A 262 14.02 10.74 -5.69
CA LYS A 262 14.31 9.36 -5.37
C LYS A 262 13.17 8.78 -4.55
N GLU A 263 12.59 7.69 -5.02
CA GLU A 263 11.63 6.90 -4.24
C GLU A 263 12.39 5.93 -3.32
N ILE A 264 12.06 5.96 -2.03
CA ILE A 264 12.55 5.02 -1.02
C ILE A 264 11.35 4.20 -0.55
N GLU A 265 11.38 2.89 -0.76
CA GLU A 265 10.34 1.99 -0.29
C GLU A 265 10.45 1.79 1.23
N ILE A 266 9.37 2.10 1.95
CA ILE A 266 9.20 1.81 3.37
C ILE A 266 8.37 0.53 3.46
N PRO A 267 8.94 -0.58 3.96
CA PRO A 267 8.24 -1.85 4.00
C PRO A 267 7.03 -1.80 4.95
N ALA A 268 6.06 -2.67 4.68
CA ALA A 268 4.93 -2.89 5.56
C ALA A 268 5.38 -3.40 6.94
N GLU A 269 4.77 -2.88 8.00
CA GLU A 269 5.02 -3.33 9.37
C GLU A 269 3.97 -4.37 9.75
N TYR A 270 4.44 -5.55 10.17
CA TYR A 270 3.59 -6.65 10.62
C TYR A 270 3.79 -6.89 12.11
N LYS A 271 2.71 -7.23 12.80
CA LYS A 271 2.76 -7.76 14.16
C LYS A 271 2.36 -9.22 14.16
N VAL A 272 3.17 -10.03 14.80
CA VAL A 272 2.85 -11.44 15.01
C VAL A 272 1.81 -11.52 16.13
N GLN A 273 0.65 -12.04 15.79
CA GLN A 273 -0.44 -12.32 16.72
C GLN A 273 -0.51 -13.83 16.92
N LYS A 274 -0.54 -14.26 18.19
CA LYS A 274 -0.77 -15.67 18.53
C LYS A 274 -2.27 -15.92 18.51
N VAL A 275 -2.72 -16.78 17.60
CA VAL A 275 -4.12 -17.18 17.44
C VAL A 275 -4.29 -18.60 17.94
N GLN A 276 -5.25 -18.82 18.83
CA GLN A 276 -5.65 -20.15 19.27
C GLN A 276 -6.60 -20.76 18.24
N LYS A 277 -6.04 -21.47 17.26
CA LYS A 277 -6.81 -22.19 16.24
C LYS A 277 -7.27 -23.54 16.81
N LEU A 278 -8.50 -23.93 16.46
CA LEU A 278 -9.11 -25.17 16.91
C LEU A 278 -8.39 -26.36 16.25
N PHE A 279 -7.56 -27.06 17.00
CA PHE A 279 -6.80 -28.21 16.51
C PHE A 279 -7.65 -29.49 16.53
N LYS A 280 -8.40 -29.71 17.61
CA LYS A 280 -9.32 -30.85 17.75
C LYS A 280 -10.66 -30.39 18.34
N PRO A 281 -11.80 -30.68 17.70
CA PRO A 281 -13.10 -30.39 18.27
C PRO A 281 -13.36 -31.24 19.51
N ALA A 282 -14.31 -30.83 20.36
CA ALA A 282 -14.73 -31.63 21.50
C ALA A 282 -15.33 -32.95 21.01
N GLN A 283 -14.99 -34.06 21.66
CA GLN A 283 -15.44 -35.40 21.29
C GLN A 283 -16.15 -36.07 22.46
N GLU A 284 -17.17 -36.86 22.15
CA GLU A 284 -17.83 -37.72 23.13
C GLU A 284 -17.33 -39.15 23.03
N ARG A 285 -17.18 -39.78 24.19
CA ARG A 285 -16.87 -41.21 24.32
C ARG A 285 -17.98 -41.87 25.13
N ARG A 286 -18.72 -42.77 24.50
CA ARG A 286 -19.77 -43.57 25.15
C ARG A 286 -19.18 -44.87 25.68
N ILE A 287 -19.22 -45.05 27.00
CA ILE A 287 -18.78 -46.26 27.68
C ILE A 287 -20.04 -47.04 28.07
N LYS A 288 -20.24 -48.20 27.46
CA LYS A 288 -21.37 -49.08 27.75
C LYS A 288 -21.12 -49.80 29.08
N VAL A 289 -21.95 -49.53 30.08
CA VAL A 289 -21.92 -50.21 31.38
C VAL A 289 -22.87 -51.40 31.32
N GLU A 290 -22.34 -52.59 31.61
CA GLU A 290 -23.09 -53.85 31.53
C GLU A 290 -24.19 -53.96 32.60
N PRO A 291 -25.28 -54.71 32.33
CA PRO A 291 -26.36 -54.89 33.29
C PRO A 291 -25.90 -55.76 34.47
N THR A 292 -26.39 -55.45 35.68
CA THR A 292 -26.10 -56.24 36.89
C THR A 292 -27.30 -57.11 37.24
N TYR A 293 -27.03 -58.39 37.53
CA TYR A 293 -28.03 -59.38 37.90
C TYR A 293 -27.89 -59.77 39.38
N GLU A 294 -29.01 -60.09 40.01
CA GLU A 294 -29.09 -60.62 41.37
C GLU A 294 -29.66 -62.04 41.33
N THR A 295 -29.04 -62.96 42.09
CA THR A 295 -29.45 -64.37 42.09
C THR A 295 -30.37 -64.64 43.27
N VAL A 296 -31.56 -65.19 42.99
CA VAL A 296 -32.54 -65.58 43.99
C VAL A 296 -32.76 -67.09 43.92
N SER A 297 -32.64 -67.78 45.06
CA SER A 297 -32.78 -69.23 45.13
C SER A 297 -34.26 -69.66 45.18
N LYS A 298 -34.70 -70.46 44.22
CA LYS A 298 -36.02 -71.10 44.13
C LYS A 298 -35.91 -72.58 44.51
N THR A 299 -36.75 -73.08 45.40
CA THR A 299 -36.74 -74.50 45.78
C THR A 299 -37.69 -75.29 44.89
N VAL A 300 -37.21 -76.36 44.25
CA VAL A 300 -37.96 -77.20 43.31
C VAL A 300 -37.95 -78.67 43.80
N LYS A 301 -39.11 -79.33 43.75
CA LYS A 301 -39.30 -80.72 44.20
C LYS A 301 -38.77 -81.69 43.14
N VAL A 302 -37.97 -82.68 43.56
CA VAL A 302 -37.27 -83.60 42.63
C VAL A 302 -37.86 -85.01 42.63
N ALA A 303 -38.46 -85.46 43.74
CA ALA A 303 -39.14 -86.76 43.81
C ALA A 303 -40.28 -86.75 44.84
N ASP A 304 -41.35 -87.51 44.56
CA ASP A 304 -42.50 -87.70 45.43
C ASP A 304 -42.32 -88.87 46.43
N GLU A 305 -43.24 -88.95 47.38
CA GLU A 305 -43.26 -89.76 48.61
C GLU A 305 -44.38 -90.82 48.55
N LYS A 306 -44.28 -91.94 49.30
CA LYS A 306 -45.21 -93.11 49.21
C LYS A 306 -45.89 -93.48 50.54
N PHE A 307 -47.21 -93.80 50.54
CA PHE A 307 -48.08 -93.96 51.72
C PHE A 307 -49.32 -94.90 51.56
N PHE A 308 -50.03 -95.32 52.65
CA PHE A 308 -51.30 -96.13 52.68
C PHE A 308 -52.24 -95.97 53.95
N TRP A 309 -53.59 -96.14 53.83
CA TRP A 309 -54.68 -95.64 54.75
C TRP A 309 -55.49 -96.63 55.62
N HIS A 310 -55.96 -96.17 56.80
CA HIS A 310 -56.89 -96.90 57.69
C HIS A 310 -57.91 -95.95 58.40
N PRO A 311 -59.21 -96.29 58.51
CA PRO A 311 -60.18 -95.49 59.26
C PRO A 311 -59.90 -95.45 60.77
N ASP A 312 -60.13 -94.30 61.41
CA ASP A 312 -59.84 -94.07 62.85
C ASP A 312 -60.80 -94.83 63.81
N TRP A 313 -61.84 -95.47 63.28
CA TRP A 313 -62.85 -96.20 64.05
C TRP A 313 -62.66 -97.73 64.07
N GLU A 314 -61.52 -98.25 63.59
CA GLU A 314 -61.15 -99.69 63.48
C GLU A 314 -59.68 -99.98 63.95
N ASP A 315 -59.26 -101.25 64.14
CA ASP A 315 -57.96 -101.70 64.75
C ASP A 315 -56.68 -101.58 63.84
N LYS A 316 -55.44 -101.48 64.38
CA LYS A 316 -54.21 -101.01 63.66
C LYS A 316 -53.29 -102.07 62.96
N PRO A 317 -52.57 -101.72 61.85
CA PRO A 317 -51.72 -102.63 61.04
C PRO A 317 -50.23 -102.76 61.45
N GLU A 318 -49.55 -103.85 61.00
CA GLU A 318 -48.20 -104.32 61.44
C GLU A 318 -46.96 -103.83 60.65
N ALA A 319 -47.07 -103.26 59.44
CA ALA A 319 -45.91 -102.74 58.68
C ALA A 319 -45.99 -101.23 58.47
N GLY A 320 -44.84 -100.55 58.34
CA GLY A 320 -44.75 -99.09 58.25
C GLY A 320 -44.74 -98.42 59.63
N ARG A 321 -44.09 -97.26 59.75
CA ARG A 321 -44.27 -96.47 60.97
C ARG A 321 -45.65 -95.82 60.90
N GLY A 322 -46.44 -95.97 61.96
CA GLY A 322 -47.63 -95.14 62.16
C GLY A 322 -47.20 -93.70 62.08
N THR A 323 -47.64 -93.01 61.03
CA THR A 323 -47.12 -91.66 60.80
C THR A 323 -47.76 -90.66 61.74
N GLY A 324 -48.84 -91.07 62.43
CA GLY A 324 -49.71 -90.19 63.20
C GLY A 324 -50.48 -89.21 62.30
N ALA A 325 -50.48 -89.43 60.98
CA ALA A 325 -51.08 -88.54 60.03
C ALA A 325 -52.59 -88.73 60.00
N THR A 326 -53.33 -87.61 60.05
CA THR A 326 -54.79 -87.55 60.08
C THR A 326 -55.32 -86.54 59.04
N VAL A 327 -55.82 -86.90 57.86
CA VAL A 327 -56.04 -85.95 56.73
C VAL A 327 -57.28 -85.07 56.83
N CYS A 328 -57.10 -83.73 56.89
CA CYS A 328 -58.16 -82.73 56.97
C CYS A 328 -57.95 -81.59 55.92
N LEU A 329 -59.01 -81.10 55.27
CA LEU A 329 -58.94 -80.13 54.16
C LEU A 329 -58.63 -78.68 54.59
N ARG A 330 -57.64 -77.98 53.98
CA ARG A 330 -57.34 -76.55 54.20
C ARG A 330 -56.86 -75.80 52.94
N GLU A 331 -56.88 -74.46 53.00
CA GLU A 331 -56.38 -73.57 51.94
C GLU A 331 -55.27 -72.65 52.45
N THR A 332 -54.25 -72.43 51.62
CA THR A 332 -53.17 -71.46 51.87
C THR A 332 -52.99 -70.49 50.69
N PRO A 333 -52.96 -69.17 50.92
CA PRO A 333 -52.86 -68.16 49.85
C PRO A 333 -51.42 -68.02 49.32
N ALA A 334 -51.29 -67.59 48.05
CA ALA A 334 -50.00 -67.34 47.40
C ALA A 334 -49.21 -66.24 48.12
N LYS A 335 -47.88 -66.40 48.17
CA LYS A 335 -46.96 -65.39 48.69
C LYS A 335 -46.16 -64.79 47.53
N MET A 336 -46.45 -63.53 47.22
CA MET A 336 -45.78 -62.75 46.19
C MET A 336 -44.63 -61.94 46.81
N GLU A 337 -43.52 -61.77 46.08
CA GLU A 337 -42.47 -60.81 46.44
C GLU A 337 -42.29 -59.82 45.30
N THR A 338 -42.25 -58.54 45.63
CA THR A 338 -42.12 -57.44 44.66
C THR A 338 -40.68 -56.98 44.64
N VAL A 339 -40.04 -57.06 43.48
CA VAL A 339 -38.66 -56.60 43.30
C VAL A 339 -38.69 -55.29 42.52
N GLU A 340 -38.05 -54.25 43.06
CA GLU A 340 -37.91 -52.95 42.41
C GLU A 340 -36.77 -52.99 41.38
N GLN A 341 -37.09 -52.77 40.11
CA GLN A 341 -36.13 -52.66 39.02
C GLN A 341 -35.93 -51.19 38.63
N ARG A 342 -34.69 -50.71 38.60
CA ARG A 342 -34.38 -49.38 38.08
C ARG A 342 -34.14 -49.43 36.57
N LYS A 343 -35.13 -49.02 35.79
CA LYS A 343 -35.09 -48.97 34.31
C LYS A 343 -34.76 -47.56 33.83
N VAL A 344 -34.05 -47.46 32.70
CA VAL A 344 -33.72 -46.17 32.07
C VAL A 344 -34.95 -45.65 31.35
N LYS A 345 -35.51 -44.53 31.83
CA LYS A 345 -36.67 -43.88 31.23
C LYS A 345 -36.25 -42.99 30.05
N THR A 346 -35.20 -42.20 30.27
CA THR A 346 -34.61 -41.33 29.24
C THR A 346 -33.12 -41.59 29.19
N PRO A 347 -32.58 -42.04 28.03
CA PRO A 347 -31.17 -42.33 27.90
C PRO A 347 -30.33 -41.06 28.05
N ALA A 348 -29.06 -41.22 28.44
CA ALA A 348 -28.13 -40.11 28.53
C ALA A 348 -28.03 -39.40 27.18
N SER A 349 -28.05 -38.07 27.22
CA SER A 349 -27.99 -37.21 26.02
C SER A 349 -26.91 -36.14 26.20
N ILE A 350 -26.57 -35.45 25.11
CA ILE A 350 -25.63 -34.34 25.15
C ILE A 350 -26.33 -33.04 24.76
N LYS A 351 -25.88 -31.95 25.36
CA LYS A 351 -26.24 -30.59 24.96
C LYS A 351 -25.00 -29.89 24.42
N GLU A 352 -25.04 -29.48 23.15
CA GLU A 352 -24.00 -28.63 22.56
C GLU A 352 -24.25 -27.17 22.96
N VAL A 353 -23.22 -26.51 23.47
CA VAL A 353 -23.20 -25.07 23.76
C VAL A 353 -22.09 -24.44 22.93
N GLU A 354 -22.44 -23.47 22.10
CA GLU A 354 -21.47 -22.73 21.27
C GLU A 354 -20.69 -21.72 22.13
N ILE A 355 -19.36 -21.79 22.07
CA ILE A 355 -18.46 -20.79 22.61
C ILE A 355 -18.06 -19.89 21.43
N PRO A 356 -18.46 -18.60 21.44
CA PRO A 356 -18.18 -17.70 20.33
C PRO A 356 -16.67 -17.46 20.19
N ALA A 357 -16.26 -17.08 18.98
CA ALA A 357 -14.88 -16.66 18.72
C ALA A 357 -14.56 -15.37 19.47
N GLU A 358 -13.34 -15.28 20.00
CA GLU A 358 -12.84 -14.06 20.64
C GLU A 358 -12.03 -13.25 19.63
N TYR A 359 -12.43 -11.99 19.46
CA TYR A 359 -11.75 -11.03 18.58
C TYR A 359 -11.07 -9.96 19.41
N LYS A 360 -9.94 -9.47 18.91
CA LYS A 360 -9.23 -8.31 19.46
C LYS A 360 -9.17 -7.23 18.39
N THR A 361 -9.59 -6.03 18.76
CA THR A 361 -9.43 -4.85 17.92
C THR A 361 -7.97 -4.42 17.89
N VAL A 362 -7.43 -4.26 16.68
CA VAL A 362 -6.09 -3.74 16.44
C VAL A 362 -6.24 -2.47 15.60
N ALA A 363 -5.60 -1.39 16.04
CA ALA A 363 -5.52 -0.17 15.24
C ALA A 363 -4.51 -0.39 14.11
N VAL A 364 -4.97 -0.31 12.87
CA VAL A 364 -4.20 -0.46 11.64
C VAL A 364 -4.08 0.91 10.97
N ARG A 365 -2.85 1.30 10.64
CA ARG A 365 -2.56 2.52 9.87
C ARG A 365 -2.66 2.22 8.39
N LYS A 366 -3.85 2.46 7.83
CA LYS A 366 -4.13 2.23 6.42
C LYS A 366 -3.69 3.44 5.59
N LEU A 367 -3.07 3.20 4.44
CA LEU A 367 -2.61 4.25 3.55
C LEU A 367 -3.83 4.86 2.82
N VAL A 368 -4.14 6.12 3.11
CA VAL A 368 -5.28 6.82 2.49
C VAL A 368 -4.82 7.65 1.29
N LYS A 369 -3.66 8.30 1.40
CA LYS A 369 -3.06 9.09 0.31
C LYS A 369 -1.59 8.72 0.16
N ALA A 370 -1.19 8.29 -1.03
CA ALA A 370 0.21 8.03 -1.35
C ALA A 370 1.04 9.32 -1.31
N ALA A 371 2.36 9.20 -1.13
CA ALA A 371 3.24 10.35 -1.22
C ALA A 371 3.18 10.94 -2.64
N GLU A 372 3.01 12.26 -2.71
CA GLU A 372 2.89 12.99 -3.97
C GLU A 372 4.01 14.01 -4.08
N GLN A 373 4.36 14.37 -5.31
CA GLN A 373 5.35 15.40 -5.59
C GLN A 373 4.71 16.53 -6.39
N LYS A 374 5.00 17.75 -5.97
CA LYS A 374 4.58 18.98 -6.66
C LYS A 374 5.77 19.58 -7.39
N LYS A 375 5.67 19.61 -8.72
CA LYS A 375 6.67 20.24 -9.60
C LYS A 375 6.50 21.76 -9.54
N ILE A 376 7.56 22.48 -9.16
CA ILE A 376 7.59 23.94 -9.14
C ILE A 376 8.66 24.42 -10.12
N GLU A 377 8.24 25.20 -11.10
CA GLU A 377 9.12 25.73 -12.15
C GLU A 377 9.78 27.03 -11.67
N ILE A 378 11.10 27.09 -11.72
CA ILE A 378 11.92 28.25 -11.39
C ILE A 378 12.34 28.88 -12.73
N PRO A 379 11.92 30.11 -13.05
CA PRO A 379 12.24 30.73 -14.33
C PRO A 379 13.74 31.01 -14.48
N ALA A 380 14.18 31.07 -15.73
CA ALA A 380 15.53 31.49 -16.09
C ALA A 380 15.78 32.95 -15.69
N VAL A 381 16.99 33.26 -15.26
CA VAL A 381 17.44 34.64 -15.01
C VAL A 381 18.23 35.10 -16.22
N ILE A 382 17.77 36.18 -16.85
CA ILE A 382 18.41 36.82 -17.98
C ILE A 382 19.08 38.13 -17.54
N GLU A 383 20.27 38.40 -18.07
CA GLU A 383 20.97 39.68 -17.97
C GLU A 383 21.09 40.27 -19.37
N THR A 384 20.55 41.47 -19.57
CA THR A 384 20.67 42.18 -20.85
C THR A 384 22.02 42.89 -20.92
N VAL A 385 22.85 42.52 -21.90
CA VAL A 385 24.15 43.14 -22.12
C VAL A 385 24.12 43.95 -23.41
N ALA A 386 24.54 45.22 -23.33
CA ALA A 386 24.69 46.07 -24.50
C ALA A 386 25.94 45.67 -25.30
N LYS A 387 25.72 45.13 -26.51
CA LYS A 387 26.74 44.73 -27.47
C LYS A 387 26.90 45.82 -28.54
N ARG A 388 28.11 46.35 -28.69
CA ARG A 388 28.39 47.32 -29.75
C ARG A 388 28.76 46.56 -31.04
N VAL A 389 27.96 46.73 -32.09
CA VAL A 389 28.17 46.08 -33.39
C VAL A 389 28.72 47.11 -34.39
N LYS A 390 29.79 46.77 -35.10
CA LYS A 390 30.37 47.61 -36.16
C LYS A 390 29.50 47.52 -37.40
N VAL A 391 28.96 48.66 -37.83
CA VAL A 391 28.07 48.77 -39.00
C VAL A 391 28.88 48.99 -40.27
N SER A 392 29.93 49.81 -40.20
CA SER A 392 30.84 50.05 -41.31
C SER A 392 32.27 50.27 -40.84
N ASP A 393 33.23 49.90 -41.68
CA ASP A 393 34.65 50.18 -41.43
C ASP A 393 35.01 51.66 -41.60
N GLU A 394 36.10 52.05 -40.94
CA GLU A 394 36.76 53.33 -41.20
C GLU A 394 37.32 53.28 -42.62
N ARG A 395 37.03 54.31 -43.42
CA ARG A 395 37.43 54.36 -44.84
C ARG A 395 37.78 55.77 -45.27
N LEU A 396 38.49 55.89 -46.38
CA LEU A 396 38.83 57.19 -46.95
C LEU A 396 37.79 57.59 -47.99
N GLU A 397 37.17 58.76 -47.87
CA GLU A 397 36.25 59.29 -48.88
C GLU A 397 36.64 60.71 -49.29
N TRP A 398 36.37 61.06 -50.56
CA TRP A 398 36.42 62.46 -50.98
C TRP A 398 35.26 63.24 -50.34
N ARG A 399 35.59 64.29 -49.57
CA ARG A 399 34.60 65.24 -49.02
C ARG A 399 34.95 66.66 -49.43
N LYS A 400 33.90 67.49 -49.54
CA LYS A 400 34.07 68.92 -49.78
C LYS A 400 34.79 69.56 -48.60
N VAL A 401 35.88 70.24 -48.89
CA VAL A 401 36.67 71.03 -47.95
C VAL A 401 36.61 72.50 -48.33
N LEU A 402 36.96 73.34 -47.38
CA LEU A 402 37.06 74.77 -47.62
C LEU A 402 38.15 75.05 -48.68
N CYS A 403 37.78 75.77 -49.73
CA CYS A 403 38.74 76.24 -50.74
C CYS A 403 39.59 77.39 -50.21
N GLU A 404 40.82 77.51 -50.75
CA GLU A 404 41.71 78.65 -50.48
C GLU A 404 41.04 80.00 -50.72
N THR A 405 40.17 80.09 -51.72
CA THR A 405 39.38 81.31 -52.04
C THR A 405 38.44 81.74 -50.93
N ASN A 406 38.03 80.83 -50.06
CA ASN A 406 37.16 81.08 -48.93
C ASN A 406 37.93 81.10 -47.60
N MET A 407 39.26 80.92 -47.62
CA MET A 407 40.13 81.06 -46.46
C MET A 407 40.46 82.53 -46.18
N THR A 408 39.43 83.33 -45.93
CA THR A 408 39.61 84.74 -45.54
C THR A 408 39.97 84.84 -44.07
N LYS A 409 40.73 85.88 -43.70
CA LYS A 409 41.15 86.13 -42.32
C LYS A 409 39.96 86.18 -41.34
N ASP A 410 38.82 86.71 -41.80
CA ASP A 410 37.59 86.77 -41.00
C ASP A 410 37.01 85.38 -40.71
N ILE A 411 36.83 84.54 -41.74
CA ILE A 411 36.32 83.17 -41.58
C ILE A 411 37.27 82.33 -40.74
N MET A 412 38.59 82.48 -40.92
CA MET A 412 39.58 81.75 -40.12
C MET A 412 39.59 82.20 -38.65
N THR A 413 39.37 83.50 -38.39
CA THR A 413 39.19 84.04 -37.04
C THR A 413 37.92 83.48 -36.40
N GLN A 414 36.82 83.37 -37.15
CA GLN A 414 35.59 82.74 -36.68
C GLN A 414 35.80 81.25 -36.35
N LEU A 415 36.51 80.51 -37.21
CA LEU A 415 36.88 79.12 -36.97
C LEU A 415 37.70 78.94 -35.70
N GLN A 416 38.76 79.72 -35.52
CA GLN A 416 39.60 79.67 -34.31
C GLN A 416 38.77 79.98 -33.06
N ASN A 417 37.90 81.00 -33.09
CA ASN A 417 36.99 81.31 -31.99
C ASN A 417 36.02 80.15 -31.69
N ALA A 418 35.45 79.54 -32.73
CA ALA A 418 34.53 78.41 -32.59
C ALA A 418 35.21 77.17 -32.01
N LEU A 419 36.44 76.85 -32.45
CA LEU A 419 37.26 75.77 -31.89
C LEU A 419 37.54 76.01 -30.41
N LYS A 420 37.98 77.23 -30.06
CA LYS A 420 38.25 77.63 -28.66
C LYS A 420 36.99 77.53 -27.80
N ALA A 421 35.84 77.98 -28.32
CA ALA A 421 34.55 77.89 -27.65
C ALA A 421 34.09 76.43 -27.46
N ALA A 422 34.42 75.55 -28.42
CA ALA A 422 34.19 74.11 -28.33
C ALA A 422 35.19 73.38 -27.40
N GLY A 423 36.15 74.09 -26.82
CA GLY A 423 37.15 73.55 -25.89
C GLY A 423 38.44 73.03 -26.53
N PHE A 424 38.63 73.25 -27.83
CA PHE A 424 39.82 72.84 -28.58
C PHE A 424 40.72 74.06 -28.80
N ASN A 425 41.98 74.02 -28.35
CA ASN A 425 42.84 75.19 -28.39
C ASN A 425 43.47 75.39 -29.78
N PRO A 426 43.04 76.38 -30.59
CA PRO A 426 43.59 76.59 -31.93
C PRO A 426 44.96 77.32 -31.91
N GLY A 427 45.42 77.79 -30.76
CA GLY A 427 46.55 78.72 -30.67
C GLY A 427 46.10 80.19 -30.64
N PRO A 428 46.95 81.14 -31.07
CA PRO A 428 46.57 82.53 -31.24
C PRO A 428 45.38 82.68 -32.19
N ILE A 429 44.46 83.58 -31.89
CA ILE A 429 43.34 83.92 -32.79
C ILE A 429 43.82 85.07 -33.68
N ASP A 430 44.50 84.71 -34.75
CA ASP A 430 45.16 85.62 -35.71
C ASP A 430 44.56 85.55 -37.12
N GLY A 431 43.63 84.62 -37.36
CA GLY A 431 43.05 84.33 -38.66
C GLY A 431 44.01 83.56 -39.59
N GLU A 432 45.10 83.01 -39.07
CA GLU A 432 46.06 82.20 -39.81
C GLU A 432 45.91 80.71 -39.46
N ILE A 433 45.89 79.84 -40.47
CA ILE A 433 45.75 78.39 -40.27
C ILE A 433 47.13 77.75 -40.16
N GLY A 434 47.67 77.78 -38.93
CA GLY A 434 48.87 77.06 -38.56
C GLY A 434 48.63 75.63 -38.10
N ALA A 435 49.72 74.94 -37.75
CA ALA A 435 49.67 73.56 -37.25
C ALA A 435 48.85 73.41 -35.95
N GLN A 436 48.82 74.44 -35.09
CA GLN A 436 48.00 74.43 -33.88
C GLN A 436 46.51 74.48 -34.21
N THR A 437 46.10 75.36 -35.13
CA THR A 437 44.72 75.45 -35.59
C THR A 437 44.27 74.13 -36.23
N MET A 438 45.09 73.54 -37.11
CA MET A 438 44.76 72.26 -37.75
C MET A 438 44.72 71.08 -36.78
N ARG A 439 45.57 71.05 -35.74
CA ARG A 439 45.46 70.05 -34.66
C ARG A 439 44.17 70.20 -33.87
N ALA A 440 43.77 71.43 -33.54
CA ALA A 440 42.50 71.68 -32.86
C ALA A 440 41.30 71.25 -33.72
N VAL A 441 41.39 71.41 -35.05
CA VAL A 441 40.41 70.87 -36.00
C VAL A 441 40.37 69.34 -35.97
N ASP A 442 41.51 68.64 -36.04
CA ASP A 442 41.55 67.17 -35.96
C ASP A 442 41.02 66.66 -34.61
N ASP A 443 41.40 67.31 -33.51
CA ASP A 443 40.93 66.95 -32.17
C ASP A 443 39.42 67.13 -32.04
N TYR A 444 38.88 68.23 -32.57
CA TYR A 444 37.44 68.47 -32.63
C TYR A 444 36.73 67.40 -33.46
N GLN A 445 37.21 67.14 -34.68
CA GLN A 445 36.65 66.12 -35.58
C GLN A 445 36.68 64.74 -34.93
N ARG A 446 37.79 64.38 -34.26
CA ARG A 446 37.95 63.13 -33.52
C ARG A 446 36.99 63.00 -32.36
N ALA A 447 36.84 64.07 -31.57
CA ALA A 447 35.93 64.07 -30.41
C ALA A 447 34.46 64.00 -30.82
N LYS A 448 34.10 64.57 -31.97
CA LYS A 448 32.74 64.55 -32.52
C LYS A 448 32.44 63.35 -33.42
N GLY A 449 33.42 62.49 -33.71
CA GLY A 449 33.25 61.36 -34.62
C GLY A 449 32.95 61.81 -36.05
N MET A 450 33.54 62.92 -36.48
CA MET A 450 33.39 63.51 -37.80
C MET A 450 34.52 63.08 -38.74
N GLU A 451 34.44 63.50 -40.00
CA GLU A 451 35.48 63.23 -40.98
C GLU A 451 36.80 63.93 -40.61
N ARG A 452 37.93 63.21 -40.69
CA ARG A 452 39.27 63.72 -40.30
C ARG A 452 40.22 63.86 -41.49
N GLY A 453 41.22 64.74 -41.39
CA GLY A 453 42.26 64.89 -42.42
C GLY A 453 42.14 66.13 -43.32
N GLY A 454 41.29 67.10 -42.93
CA GLY A 454 41.18 68.39 -43.61
C GLY A 454 40.06 69.24 -43.01
N LEU A 455 39.99 70.53 -43.36
CA LEU A 455 38.91 71.42 -42.95
C LEU A 455 37.67 71.20 -43.84
N THR A 456 36.88 70.17 -43.51
CA THR A 456 35.65 69.86 -44.25
C THR A 456 34.57 70.91 -44.05
N LEU A 457 33.69 71.07 -45.04
CA LEU A 457 32.52 71.95 -44.91
C LEU A 457 31.59 71.48 -43.76
N SER A 458 31.45 70.17 -43.58
CA SER A 458 30.71 69.59 -42.44
C SER A 458 31.28 70.04 -41.08
N THR A 459 32.60 70.16 -40.97
CA THR A 459 33.26 70.63 -39.74
C THR A 459 32.98 72.10 -39.46
N LEU A 460 32.98 72.93 -40.50
CA LEU A 460 32.64 74.35 -40.38
C LEU A 460 31.18 74.56 -39.99
N GLU A 461 30.27 73.81 -40.61
CA GLU A 461 28.84 73.81 -40.26
C GLU A 461 28.61 73.38 -38.81
N ALA A 462 29.27 72.31 -38.36
CA ALA A 462 29.17 71.83 -36.97
C ALA A 462 29.75 72.80 -35.94
N LEU A 463 30.74 73.60 -36.34
CA LEU A 463 31.31 74.70 -35.55
C LEU A 463 30.51 76.01 -35.68
N GLY A 464 29.49 76.05 -36.53
CA GLY A 464 28.65 77.23 -36.75
C GLY A 464 29.33 78.37 -37.51
N VAL A 465 30.42 78.08 -38.24
CA VAL A 465 31.15 79.06 -39.05
C VAL A 465 30.44 79.23 -40.39
N LYS A 466 30.09 80.48 -40.75
CA LYS A 466 29.38 80.80 -42.00
C LYS A 466 30.39 81.21 -43.08
N LEU A 467 30.15 80.74 -44.31
CA LEU A 467 31.03 80.94 -45.48
C LEU A 467 30.58 82.04 -46.42
#